data_AF-A0A0P9CP98-F1
#
_entry.id   AF-A0A0P9CP98-F1
#
_cell.length_a   1.000
_cell.length_b   1.000
_cell.length_c   1.000
_cell.angle_alpha   90.00
_cell.angle_beta   90.00
_cell.angle_gamma   90.00
#
_symmetry.space_group_name_H-M   'P 1'
#
loop_
_entity.id
_entity.type
_entity.pdbx_description
1 polymer ?
#
loop_
_entity_poly.entity_id
_entity_poly.type
_entity_poly.pdbx_seq_one_letter_code
_entity_poly.pdbx_strand_id
1 'polypeptide(L)'
;MEPGRIVANPEWGWWIIMYFYLGGMAAGAYFIGTLIDLVGHERDRPIAKLAFYIAAPLVAVCGILLILDLTRPERFWHMIIQSNTGWPMFKYWSPMSVGAWALLLFGGFSGASFVGTLAEDGRFGLGRFSGIARQLHHGVIGTLFQIAGTAVGFFIASYTGALLNATNQPFWSDSPLIAPLFLASAASTGIAALILLLSLRRDAPADS
;
A
#
# COMPACT_ATOMS: atom_id res chain seq x y z
N MET A 1 27.54 -15.07 -32.40
CA MET A 1 27.24 -15.40 -30.99
C MET A 1 27.72 -14.22 -30.18
N GLU A 2 26.82 -13.30 -29.80
CA GLU A 2 27.24 -12.15 -28.99
C GLU A 2 27.64 -12.63 -27.60
N PRO A 3 28.79 -12.21 -27.07
CA PRO A 3 29.23 -12.59 -25.73
C PRO A 3 28.17 -12.13 -24.72
N GLY A 4 27.70 -13.08 -23.92
CA GLY A 4 26.66 -12.87 -22.92
C GLY A 4 27.01 -11.66 -22.05
N ARG A 5 26.18 -10.62 -22.14
CA ARG A 5 26.19 -9.50 -21.21
C ARG A 5 25.87 -10.06 -19.83
N ILE A 6 26.91 -10.44 -19.08
CA ILE A 6 26.79 -10.69 -17.64
C ILE A 6 26.60 -9.31 -17.03
N VAL A 7 25.34 -8.93 -16.88
CA VAL A 7 24.95 -7.71 -16.18
C VAL A 7 25.31 -7.92 -14.71
N ALA A 8 25.95 -6.91 -14.10
CA ALA A 8 26.34 -6.92 -12.70
C ALA A 8 25.18 -7.44 -11.83
N ASN A 9 25.51 -8.28 -10.84
CA ASN A 9 24.54 -8.77 -9.87
C ASN A 9 23.83 -7.54 -9.30
N PRO A 10 22.48 -7.42 -9.41
CA PRO A 10 21.81 -6.28 -8.80
C PRO A 10 22.18 -6.33 -7.32
N GLU A 11 22.82 -5.29 -6.79
CA GLU A 11 23.16 -5.16 -5.36
C GLU A 11 21.90 -4.96 -4.50
N TRP A 12 20.77 -5.47 -4.97
CA TRP A 12 19.47 -5.40 -4.35
C TRP A 12 19.50 -6.24 -3.09
N GLY A 13 19.58 -5.55 -1.97
CA GLY A 13 19.44 -6.18 -0.66
C GLY A 13 18.07 -6.82 -0.51
N TRP A 14 17.98 -7.79 0.41
CA TRP A 14 16.72 -8.42 0.83
C TRP A 14 15.61 -7.42 1.19
N TRP A 15 16.00 -6.22 1.63
CA TRP A 15 15.11 -5.08 1.92
C TRP A 15 14.19 -4.72 0.75
N ILE A 16 14.69 -4.79 -0.50
CA ILE A 16 13.93 -4.48 -1.71
C ILE A 16 12.73 -5.41 -1.88
N ILE A 17 12.97 -6.69 -1.67
CA ILE A 17 11.93 -7.72 -1.75
C ILE A 17 10.88 -7.48 -0.66
N MET A 18 11.31 -7.12 0.55
CA MET A 18 10.42 -6.90 1.69
C MET A 18 9.48 -5.70 1.47
N TYR A 19 9.98 -4.54 1.05
CA TYR A 19 9.09 -3.39 0.86
C TYR A 19 8.18 -3.55 -0.35
N PHE A 20 8.62 -4.24 -1.42
CA PHE A 20 7.74 -4.61 -2.54
C PHE A 20 6.62 -5.55 -2.09
N TYR A 21 6.96 -6.58 -1.30
CA TYR A 21 6.00 -7.53 -0.77
C TYR A 21 4.98 -6.86 0.17
N LEU A 22 5.45 -6.07 1.13
CA LEU A 22 4.59 -5.37 2.10
C LEU A 22 3.73 -4.29 1.43
N GLY A 23 4.30 -3.52 0.49
CA GLY A 23 3.57 -2.52 -0.28
C GLY A 23 2.48 -3.15 -1.14
N GLY A 24 2.79 -4.25 -1.84
CA GLY A 24 1.83 -5.03 -2.61
C GLY A 24 0.72 -5.61 -1.74
N MET A 25 1.07 -6.25 -0.62
CA MET A 25 0.10 -6.79 0.32
C MET A 25 -0.82 -5.69 0.90
N ALA A 26 -0.27 -4.52 1.24
CA ALA A 26 -1.05 -3.39 1.72
C ALA A 26 -2.07 -2.90 0.67
N ALA A 27 -1.63 -2.72 -0.58
CA ALA A 27 -2.49 -2.33 -1.69
C ALA A 27 -3.56 -3.39 -1.99
N GLY A 28 -3.19 -4.67 -1.99
CA GLY A 28 -4.11 -5.78 -2.19
C GLY A 28 -5.15 -5.87 -1.08
N ALA A 29 -4.74 -5.74 0.18
CA ALA A 29 -5.66 -5.71 1.32
C ALA A 29 -6.64 -4.52 1.19
N TYR A 30 -6.14 -3.30 0.94
CA TYR A 30 -6.99 -2.12 0.78
C TYR A 30 -8.00 -2.27 -0.36
N PHE A 31 -7.56 -2.83 -1.49
CA PHE A 31 -8.43 -3.13 -2.63
C PHE A 31 -9.55 -4.10 -2.26
N ILE A 32 -9.23 -5.19 -1.58
CA ILE A 32 -10.23 -6.19 -1.17
C ILE A 32 -11.19 -5.60 -0.13
N GLY A 33 -10.69 -4.79 0.81
CA GLY A 33 -11.54 -4.06 1.75
C GLY A 33 -12.54 -3.16 1.03
N THR A 34 -12.06 -2.39 0.06
CA THR A 34 -12.90 -1.55 -0.81
C THR A 34 -13.91 -2.38 -1.60
N LEU A 35 -13.49 -3.49 -2.20
CA LEU A 35 -14.37 -4.35 -2.99
C LEU A 35 -15.50 -4.95 -2.14
N ILE A 36 -15.18 -5.37 -0.90
CA ILE A 36 -16.17 -5.88 0.05
C ILE A 36 -17.12 -4.78 0.49
N ASP A 37 -16.64 -3.56 0.75
CA ASP A 37 -17.53 -2.43 1.10
C ASP A 37 -18.45 -2.02 -0.08
N LEU A 38 -18.02 -2.22 -1.33
CA LEU A 38 -18.80 -1.87 -2.52
C LEU A 38 -19.84 -2.93 -2.92
N VAL A 39 -19.49 -4.22 -2.79
CA VAL A 39 -20.29 -5.33 -3.35
C VAL A 39 -20.79 -6.29 -2.27
N GLY A 40 -20.16 -6.29 -1.09
CA GLY A 40 -20.49 -7.17 0.01
C GLY A 40 -21.75 -6.75 0.77
N HIS A 41 -22.21 -7.64 1.65
CA HIS A 41 -23.34 -7.36 2.52
C HIS A 41 -22.85 -6.75 3.85
N GLU A 42 -23.76 -6.17 4.63
CA GLU A 42 -23.46 -5.66 5.98
C GLU A 42 -22.80 -6.71 6.91
N ARG A 43 -23.03 -8.01 6.64
CA ARG A 43 -22.40 -9.14 7.35
C ARG A 43 -20.91 -9.28 7.07
N ASP A 44 -20.44 -8.81 5.91
CA ASP A 44 -19.05 -8.91 5.45
C ASP A 44 -18.23 -7.67 5.87
N ARG A 45 -18.88 -6.63 6.37
CA ARG A 45 -18.26 -5.40 6.84
C ARG A 45 -17.12 -5.59 7.86
N PRO A 46 -17.18 -6.54 8.81
CA PRO A 46 -16.04 -6.81 9.69
C PRO A 46 -14.77 -7.24 8.93
N ILE A 47 -14.93 -7.91 7.79
CA ILE A 47 -13.83 -8.34 6.93
C ILE A 47 -13.22 -7.11 6.21
N ALA A 48 -14.06 -6.23 5.68
CA ALA A 48 -13.59 -4.97 5.08
C ALA A 48 -12.84 -4.10 6.09
N LYS A 49 -13.36 -3.97 7.31
CA LYS A 49 -12.67 -3.26 8.41
C LYS A 49 -11.32 -3.88 8.72
N LEU A 50 -11.24 -5.20 8.79
CA LEU A 50 -9.97 -5.91 9.00
C LEU A 50 -8.96 -5.60 7.89
N ALA A 51 -9.42 -5.47 6.65
CA ALA A 51 -8.58 -5.11 5.51
C ALA A 51 -7.98 -3.71 5.63
N PHE A 52 -8.75 -2.71 6.02
CA PHE A 52 -8.21 -1.38 6.32
C PHE A 52 -7.29 -1.38 7.53
N TYR A 53 -7.58 -2.20 8.55
CA TYR A 53 -6.74 -2.32 9.74
C TYR A 53 -5.34 -2.85 9.44
N ILE A 54 -5.19 -3.71 8.43
CA ILE A 54 -3.89 -4.30 8.08
C ILE A 54 -3.17 -3.49 7.01
N ALA A 55 -3.91 -2.81 6.11
CA ALA A 55 -3.31 -2.05 5.03
C ALA A 55 -2.43 -0.90 5.55
N ALA A 56 -2.89 -0.16 6.58
CA ALA A 56 -2.17 0.97 7.15
C ALA A 56 -0.83 0.60 7.81
N PRO A 57 -0.75 -0.39 8.71
CA PRO A 57 0.53 -0.80 9.28
C PRO A 57 1.47 -1.40 8.23
N LEU A 58 0.96 -2.15 7.25
CA LEU A 58 1.79 -2.71 6.19
C LEU A 58 2.45 -1.61 5.33
N VAL A 59 1.68 -0.60 4.90
CA VAL A 59 2.26 0.52 4.14
C VAL A 59 3.19 1.38 5.00
N ALA A 60 2.91 1.54 6.30
CA ALA A 60 3.80 2.26 7.20
C ALA A 60 5.15 1.55 7.36
N VAL A 61 5.15 0.23 7.58
CA VAL A 61 6.39 -0.56 7.66
C VAL A 61 7.13 -0.52 6.32
N CYS A 62 6.41 -0.65 5.20
CA CYS A 62 6.99 -0.48 3.86
C CYS A 62 7.69 0.88 3.69
N GLY A 63 7.02 1.97 4.08
CA GLY A 63 7.59 3.32 4.03
C GLY A 63 8.83 3.48 4.92
N ILE A 64 8.83 2.90 6.12
CA ILE A 64 9.99 2.92 7.03
C ILE A 64 11.18 2.18 6.40
N LEU A 65 10.95 0.99 5.85
CA LEU A 65 12.01 0.23 5.16
C LEU A 65 12.60 1.01 3.99
N LEU A 66 11.76 1.68 3.20
CA LEU A 66 12.20 2.53 2.08
C LEU A 66 13.03 3.73 2.55
N ILE A 67 12.66 4.34 3.68
CA ILE A 67 13.44 5.45 4.24
C ILE A 67 14.81 4.94 4.70
N LEU A 68 14.87 3.77 5.34
CA LEU A 68 16.12 3.17 5.82
C LEU A 68 17.05 2.71 4.69
N ASP A 69 16.50 2.35 3.53
CA ASP A 69 17.26 1.98 2.33
C ASP A 69 17.91 3.18 1.63
N LEU A 70 17.49 4.42 1.95
CA LEU A 70 18.14 5.61 1.45
C LEU A 70 19.57 5.73 2.01
N THR A 71 20.52 6.15 1.16
CA THR A 71 21.90 6.43 1.58
C THR A 71 21.98 7.50 2.69
N ARG A 72 20.96 8.37 2.78
CA ARG A 72 20.82 9.43 3.78
C ARG A 72 19.36 9.52 4.27
N PRO A 73 18.93 8.62 5.17
CA PRO A 73 17.54 8.53 5.65
C PRO A 73 17.07 9.83 6.30
N GLU A 74 17.96 10.56 6.96
CA GLU A 74 17.68 11.84 7.62
C GLU A 74 17.21 12.93 6.64
N ARG A 75 17.51 12.76 5.34
CA ARG A 75 17.13 13.71 4.29
C ARG A 75 15.84 13.35 3.56
N PHE A 76 15.13 12.28 3.92
CA PHE A 76 13.92 11.86 3.20
C PHE A 76 12.91 13.01 3.04
N TRP A 77 12.76 13.87 4.06
CA TRP A 77 11.87 15.02 4.02
C TRP A 77 12.14 15.96 2.84
N HIS A 78 13.37 16.03 2.32
CA HIS A 78 13.73 16.82 1.13
C HIS A 78 13.11 16.28 -0.17
N MET A 79 12.66 15.03 -0.18
CA MET A 79 11.93 14.43 -1.31
C MET A 79 10.47 14.87 -1.35
N ILE A 80 9.90 15.27 -0.20
CA ILE A 80 8.52 15.72 -0.08
C ILE A 80 8.43 17.25 -0.05
N ILE A 81 9.37 17.91 0.63
CA ILE A 81 9.38 19.36 0.84
C ILE A 81 10.71 19.94 0.37
N GLN A 82 10.65 21.03 -0.38
CA GLN A 82 11.83 21.77 -0.81
C GLN A 82 12.37 22.63 0.35
N SER A 83 13.58 22.36 0.83
CA SER A 83 14.13 23.02 2.03
C SER A 83 14.27 24.54 1.91
N ASN A 84 14.59 25.06 0.72
CA ASN A 84 14.82 26.48 0.51
C ASN A 84 13.53 27.31 0.43
N THR A 85 12.42 26.68 0.06
CA THR A 85 11.17 27.39 -0.26
C THR A 85 10.00 26.97 0.64
N GLY A 86 10.08 25.79 1.27
CA GLY A 86 8.99 25.18 2.04
C GLY A 86 7.85 24.59 1.18
N TRP A 87 7.97 24.63 -0.14
CA TRP A 87 6.96 24.14 -1.07
C TRP A 87 7.07 22.62 -1.30
N PRO A 88 5.97 21.94 -1.67
CA PRO A 88 6.00 20.54 -2.10
C PRO A 88 7.01 20.30 -3.23
N MET A 89 7.91 19.33 -3.04
CA MET A 89 8.91 18.94 -4.03
C MET A 89 8.35 17.82 -4.91
N PHE A 90 7.73 18.16 -6.04
CA PHE A 90 7.23 17.19 -7.01
C PHE A 90 8.01 17.25 -8.33
N LYS A 91 8.73 16.16 -8.65
CA LYS A 91 9.51 16.03 -9.90
C LYS A 91 8.92 14.91 -10.75
N TYR A 92 8.00 15.25 -11.66
CA TYR A 92 7.31 14.26 -12.50
C TYR A 92 8.26 13.41 -13.38
N TRP A 93 9.43 13.93 -13.73
CA TRP A 93 10.46 13.24 -14.51
C TRP A 93 11.32 12.28 -13.68
N SER A 94 11.24 12.34 -12.34
CA SER A 94 11.98 11.46 -11.45
C SER A 94 11.06 10.34 -10.97
N PRO A 95 11.31 9.08 -11.35
CA PRO A 95 10.55 7.95 -10.85
C PRO A 95 10.47 7.96 -9.31
N MET A 96 11.60 8.15 -8.66
CA MET A 96 11.68 8.15 -7.19
C MET A 96 10.80 9.23 -6.52
N SER A 97 10.64 10.42 -7.13
CA SER A 97 9.72 11.45 -6.61
C SER A 97 8.26 11.04 -6.77
N VAL A 98 7.90 10.50 -7.94
CA VAL A 98 6.53 10.00 -8.20
C VAL A 98 6.17 8.87 -7.23
N GLY A 99 7.07 7.91 -7.01
CA GLY A 99 6.87 6.82 -6.06
C GLY A 99 6.70 7.31 -4.62
N ALA A 100 7.52 8.27 -4.18
CA ALA A 100 7.44 8.84 -2.84
C ALA A 100 6.09 9.54 -2.59
N TRP A 101 5.62 10.35 -3.54
CA TRP A 101 4.31 11.00 -3.45
C TRP A 101 3.15 10.02 -3.52
N ALA A 102 3.24 8.99 -4.37
CA ALA A 102 2.23 7.95 -4.43
C ALA A 102 2.12 7.19 -3.09
N LEU A 103 3.26 6.79 -2.51
CA LEU A 103 3.31 6.14 -1.19
C LEU A 103 2.77 7.04 -0.08
N LEU A 104 3.10 8.34 -0.09
CA LEU A 104 2.55 9.30 0.85
C LEU A 104 1.02 9.40 0.74
N LEU A 105 0.50 9.52 -0.49
CA LEU A 105 -0.94 9.59 -0.75
C LEU A 105 -1.64 8.31 -0.31
N PHE A 106 -1.11 7.13 -0.69
CA PHE A 106 -1.69 5.85 -0.29
C PHE A 106 -1.61 5.63 1.23
N GLY A 107 -0.50 6.02 1.86
CA GLY A 107 -0.37 6.05 3.32
C GLY A 107 -1.42 6.95 3.97
N GLY A 108 -1.73 8.10 3.36
CA GLY A 108 -2.80 8.98 3.78
C GLY A 108 -4.19 8.35 3.66
N PHE A 109 -4.52 7.77 2.50
CA PHE A 109 -5.80 7.06 2.30
C PHE A 109 -5.95 5.88 3.26
N SER A 110 -4.93 5.04 3.36
CA SER A 110 -4.90 3.86 4.22
C SER A 110 -4.98 4.23 5.70
N GLY A 111 -4.21 5.24 6.13
CA GLY A 111 -4.24 5.76 7.50
C GLY A 111 -5.59 6.40 7.86
N ALA A 112 -6.19 7.16 6.96
CA ALA A 112 -7.51 7.74 7.18
C ALA A 112 -8.61 6.65 7.26
N SER A 113 -8.56 5.62 6.40
CA SER A 113 -9.46 4.48 6.52
C SER A 113 -9.23 3.70 7.82
N PHE A 114 -7.99 3.51 8.27
CA PHE A 114 -7.67 2.88 9.56
C PHE A 114 -8.23 3.68 10.75
N VAL A 115 -8.06 5.01 10.74
CA VAL A 115 -8.58 5.87 11.81
C VAL A 115 -10.12 5.92 11.74
N GLY A 116 -10.68 5.93 10.54
CA GLY A 116 -12.12 5.84 10.30
C GLY A 116 -12.72 4.57 10.91
N THR A 117 -12.16 3.40 10.61
CA THR A 117 -12.62 2.13 11.18
C THR A 117 -12.46 2.10 12.71
N LEU A 118 -11.36 2.65 13.24
CA LEU A 118 -11.11 2.73 14.68
C LEU A 118 -12.14 3.62 15.40
N ALA A 119 -12.51 4.74 14.78
CA ALA A 119 -13.51 5.67 15.29
C ALA A 119 -14.94 5.09 15.21
N GLU A 120 -15.26 4.31 14.17
CA GLU A 120 -16.53 3.58 14.08
C GLU A 120 -16.66 2.50 15.16
N ASP A 121 -15.59 1.79 15.48
CA ASP A 121 -15.58 0.76 16.52
C ASP A 121 -15.56 1.37 17.95
N GLY A 122 -15.54 2.70 18.07
CA GLY A 122 -15.53 3.42 19.35
C GLY A 122 -14.26 3.21 20.18
N ARG A 123 -13.19 2.66 19.57
CA ARG A 123 -11.93 2.39 20.26
C ARG A 123 -11.17 3.68 20.56
N PHE A 124 -10.39 3.67 21.64
CA PHE A 124 -9.56 4.81 22.09
C PHE A 124 -10.31 6.13 22.35
N GLY A 125 -11.63 6.09 22.59
CA GLY A 125 -12.41 7.30 22.84
C GLY A 125 -12.64 8.17 21.59
N LEU A 126 -12.32 7.67 20.39
CA LEU A 126 -12.55 8.37 19.11
C LEU A 126 -14.02 8.36 18.67
N GLY A 127 -14.94 7.80 19.46
CA GLY A 127 -16.38 7.80 19.16
C GLY A 127 -16.97 9.20 18.92
N ARG A 128 -16.34 10.27 19.44
CA ARG A 128 -16.71 11.67 19.15
C ARG A 128 -16.53 12.07 17.68
N PHE A 129 -15.61 11.43 16.96
CA PHE A 129 -15.37 11.63 15.53
C PHE A 129 -16.12 10.62 14.65
N SER A 130 -16.97 9.78 15.24
CA SER A 130 -17.74 8.76 14.51
C SER A 130 -18.58 9.33 13.36
N GLY A 131 -19.03 10.59 13.44
CA GLY A 131 -19.74 11.27 12.35
C GLY A 131 -18.88 11.49 11.11
N ILE A 132 -17.63 11.93 11.28
CA ILE A 132 -16.67 12.13 10.18
C ILE A 132 -16.19 10.78 9.65
N ALA A 133 -15.92 9.83 10.55
CA ALA A 133 -15.57 8.47 10.17
C ALA A 133 -16.67 7.80 9.33
N ARG A 134 -17.93 8.03 9.69
CA ARG A 134 -19.09 7.55 8.91
C ARG A 134 -19.12 8.15 7.51
N GLN A 135 -18.71 9.41 7.31
CA GLN A 135 -18.61 10.00 5.97
C GLN A 135 -17.48 9.41 5.13
N LEU A 136 -16.40 8.94 5.77
CA LEU A 136 -15.26 8.27 5.12
C LEU A 136 -15.56 6.83 4.70
N HIS A 137 -16.50 6.16 5.36
CA HIS A 137 -16.86 4.77 5.07
C HIS A 137 -18.26 4.60 4.46
N HIS A 138 -19.13 5.60 4.52
CA HIS A 138 -20.48 5.52 3.99
C HIS A 138 -20.83 6.65 3.03
N GLY A 139 -21.77 6.32 2.14
CA GLY A 139 -22.28 7.22 1.13
C GLY A 139 -21.29 7.42 -0.02
N VAL A 140 -21.68 8.28 -0.96
CA VAL A 140 -20.92 8.52 -2.20
C VAL A 140 -19.50 9.02 -1.91
N ILE A 141 -19.32 9.84 -0.88
CA ILE A 141 -18.00 10.40 -0.52
C ILE A 141 -17.05 9.30 -0.03
N GLY A 142 -17.51 8.42 0.88
CA GLY A 142 -16.71 7.30 1.35
C GLY A 142 -16.36 6.31 0.25
N THR A 143 -17.33 6.00 -0.61
CA THR A 143 -17.10 5.17 -1.81
C THR A 143 -16.03 5.80 -2.73
N LEU A 144 -16.14 7.08 -3.06
CA LEU A 144 -15.14 7.77 -3.89
C LEU A 144 -13.77 7.80 -3.22
N PHE A 145 -13.72 7.98 -1.90
CA PHE A 145 -12.49 7.98 -1.12
C PHE A 145 -11.78 6.62 -1.19
N GLN A 146 -12.50 5.53 -0.96
CA GLN A 146 -11.95 4.17 -1.03
C GLN A 146 -11.54 3.78 -2.44
N ILE A 147 -12.32 4.16 -3.46
CA ILE A 147 -11.95 3.95 -4.87
C ILE A 147 -10.68 4.72 -5.21
N ALA A 148 -10.55 5.98 -4.76
CA ALA A 148 -9.35 6.77 -4.94
C ALA A 148 -8.14 6.13 -4.25
N GLY A 149 -8.28 5.69 -2.99
CA GLY A 149 -7.22 4.98 -2.26
C GLY A 149 -6.80 3.69 -2.97
N THR A 150 -7.76 2.91 -3.49
CA THR A 150 -7.51 1.72 -4.30
C THR A 150 -6.76 2.06 -5.59
N ALA A 151 -7.16 3.10 -6.30
CA ALA A 151 -6.49 3.53 -7.53
C ALA A 151 -5.03 3.93 -7.28
N VAL A 152 -4.76 4.66 -6.18
CA VAL A 152 -3.38 4.99 -5.78
C VAL A 152 -2.60 3.73 -5.37
N GLY A 153 -3.22 2.80 -4.64
CA GLY A 153 -2.60 1.51 -4.28
C GLY A 153 -2.23 0.67 -5.51
N PHE A 154 -3.13 0.58 -6.49
CA PHE A 154 -2.89 -0.09 -7.78
C PHE A 154 -1.81 0.61 -8.59
N PHE A 155 -1.80 1.94 -8.58
CA PHE A 155 -0.71 2.71 -9.18
C PHE A 155 0.62 2.31 -8.54
N ILE A 156 0.74 2.28 -7.20
CA ILE A 156 1.99 1.88 -6.52
C ILE A 156 2.41 0.46 -6.89
N ALA A 157 1.49 -0.51 -6.84
CA ALA A 157 1.79 -1.89 -7.18
C ALA A 157 2.27 -2.03 -8.64
N SER A 158 1.58 -1.37 -9.58
CA SER A 158 1.92 -1.43 -11.00
C SER A 158 3.21 -0.67 -11.31
N TYR A 159 3.37 0.51 -10.71
CA TYR A 159 4.55 1.37 -10.81
C TYR A 159 5.81 0.66 -10.28
N THR A 160 5.65 -0.08 -9.18
CA THR A 160 6.67 -0.94 -8.59
C THR A 160 7.10 -2.05 -9.57
N GLY A 161 6.14 -2.76 -10.17
CA GLY A 161 6.43 -3.74 -11.21
C GLY A 161 7.09 -3.14 -12.45
N ALA A 162 6.71 -1.91 -12.83
CA ALA A 162 7.31 -1.21 -13.96
C ALA A 162 8.76 -0.76 -13.69
N LEU A 163 9.10 -0.41 -12.45
CA LEU A 163 10.50 -0.11 -12.06
C LEU A 163 11.41 -1.34 -12.21
N LEU A 164 10.90 -2.54 -11.94
CA LEU A 164 11.61 -3.79 -12.21
C LEU A 164 11.88 -3.96 -13.72
N ASN A 165 10.88 -3.67 -14.55
CA ASN A 165 10.98 -3.74 -16.01
C ASN A 165 11.97 -2.72 -16.60
N ALA A 166 12.14 -1.57 -15.95
CA ALA A 166 13.08 -0.53 -16.38
C ALA A 166 14.55 -0.85 -16.02
N THR A 167 14.84 -1.95 -15.32
CA THR A 167 16.22 -2.38 -15.09
C THR A 167 16.79 -3.04 -16.33
N ASN A 168 18.09 -2.84 -16.58
CA ASN A 168 18.81 -3.37 -17.73
C ASN A 168 19.06 -4.89 -17.65
N GLN A 169 18.22 -5.62 -16.92
CA GLN A 169 18.29 -7.07 -16.70
C GLN A 169 17.44 -7.79 -17.76
N PRO A 170 18.06 -8.56 -18.67
CA PRO A 170 17.41 -9.12 -19.87
C PRO A 170 16.16 -9.97 -19.61
N PHE A 171 16.05 -10.58 -18.42
CA PHE A 171 14.93 -11.48 -18.11
C PHE A 171 13.64 -10.72 -17.79
N TRP A 172 13.73 -9.52 -17.20
CA TRP A 172 12.57 -8.76 -16.77
C TRP A 172 12.23 -7.63 -17.74
N SER A 173 13.18 -7.02 -18.45
CA SER A 173 12.94 -5.87 -19.34
C SER A 173 12.02 -6.13 -20.54
N ASP A 174 11.84 -7.41 -20.90
CA ASP A 174 11.23 -7.80 -22.17
C ASP A 174 9.78 -8.28 -22.03
N SER A 175 9.25 -8.36 -20.80
CA SER A 175 7.92 -8.92 -20.54
C SER A 175 6.90 -7.83 -20.15
N PRO A 176 5.93 -7.49 -21.02
CA PRO A 176 4.86 -6.54 -20.71
C PRO A 176 3.97 -6.99 -19.54
N LEU A 177 4.06 -8.26 -19.13
CA LEU A 177 3.19 -8.89 -18.14
C LEU A 177 3.65 -8.68 -16.69
N ILE A 178 4.84 -8.14 -16.43
CA ILE A 178 5.37 -8.03 -15.06
C ILE A 178 4.49 -7.17 -14.17
N ALA A 179 4.05 -6.00 -14.64
CA ALA A 179 3.19 -5.13 -13.85
C ALA A 179 1.82 -5.80 -13.55
N PRO A 180 1.10 -6.38 -14.53
CA PRO A 180 -0.10 -7.18 -14.25
C PRO A 180 0.11 -8.37 -13.31
N LEU A 181 1.21 -9.12 -13.46
CA LEU A 181 1.54 -10.25 -12.60
C LEU A 181 1.82 -9.81 -11.15
N PHE A 182 2.52 -8.69 -11.00
CA PHE A 182 2.78 -8.10 -9.68
C PHE A 182 1.48 -7.64 -9.01
N LEU A 183 0.56 -7.03 -9.78
CA LEU A 183 -0.74 -6.63 -9.28
C LEU A 183 -1.59 -7.84 -8.85
N ALA A 184 -1.61 -8.91 -9.65
CA ALA A 184 -2.30 -10.15 -9.31
C ALA A 184 -1.70 -10.81 -8.06
N SER A 185 -0.38 -10.80 -7.92
CA SER A 185 0.33 -11.29 -6.74
C SER A 185 0.02 -10.46 -5.49
N ALA A 186 0.01 -9.13 -5.62
CA ALA A 186 -0.38 -8.20 -4.56
C ALA A 186 -1.81 -8.45 -4.07
N ALA A 187 -2.78 -8.63 -4.99
CA ALA A 187 -4.15 -8.98 -4.64
C ALA A 187 -4.22 -10.34 -3.91
N SER A 188 -3.57 -11.37 -4.46
CA SER A 188 -3.54 -12.72 -3.87
C SER A 188 -2.93 -12.73 -2.46
N THR A 189 -1.79 -12.07 -2.27
CA THR A 189 -1.12 -11.97 -0.96
C THR A 189 -1.92 -11.16 0.05
N GLY A 190 -2.59 -10.08 -0.37
CA GLY A 190 -3.53 -9.33 0.46
C GLY A 190 -4.71 -10.19 0.94
N ILE A 191 -5.32 -10.98 0.04
CA ILE A 191 -6.39 -11.94 0.39
C ILE A 191 -5.87 -13.00 1.36
N ALA A 192 -4.69 -13.58 1.08
CA ALA A 192 -4.10 -14.61 1.93
C ALA A 192 -3.82 -14.09 3.35
N ALA A 193 -3.32 -12.86 3.48
CA ALA A 193 -3.11 -12.22 4.77
C ALA A 193 -4.44 -12.01 5.53
N LEU A 194 -5.51 -11.62 4.84
CA LEU A 194 -6.84 -11.50 5.44
C LEU A 194 -7.37 -12.84 5.94
N ILE A 195 -7.30 -13.88 5.12
CA ILE A 195 -7.74 -15.23 5.49
C ILE A 195 -6.96 -15.74 6.69
N LEU A 196 -5.63 -15.57 6.71
CA LEU A 196 -4.77 -15.97 7.82
C LEU A 196 -5.17 -15.26 9.13
N LEU A 197 -5.43 -13.95 9.09
CA LEU A 197 -5.85 -13.22 10.28
C LEU A 197 -7.26 -13.59 10.74
N LEU A 198 -8.15 -13.90 9.80
CA LEU A 198 -9.49 -14.40 10.12
C LEU A 198 -9.44 -15.81 10.75
N SER A 199 -8.57 -16.70 10.27
CA SER A 199 -8.41 -18.02 10.87
C SER A 199 -7.84 -17.92 12.29
N LEU A 200 -6.80 -17.11 12.49
CA LEU A 200 -6.21 -16.88 13.82
C LEU A 200 -7.21 -16.30 14.83
N ARG A 201 -8.19 -15.50 14.38
CA ARG A 201 -9.27 -14.99 15.23
C ARG A 201 -10.34 -16.01 15.58
N ARG A 202 -10.57 -17.00 14.72
CA ARG A 202 -11.51 -18.10 15.00
C ARG A 202 -10.96 -19.08 16.03
N ASP A 203 -9.63 -19.24 16.05
CA ASP A 203 -8.95 -20.15 16.97
C ASP A 203 -8.63 -19.52 18.34
N ALA A 204 -8.86 -18.20 18.50
CA ALA A 204 -8.79 -17.55 19.80
C ALA A 204 -9.97 -18.06 20.68
N PRO A 205 -9.70 -18.68 21.84
CA PRO A 205 -10.77 -19.14 22.72
C PRO A 205 -11.67 -17.95 23.07
N ALA A 206 -12.97 -18.14 22.92
CA ALA A 206 -13.95 -17.19 23.42
C ALA A 206 -13.79 -17.20 24.95
N ASP A 207 -13.11 -16.18 25.47
CA ASP A 207 -12.95 -16.01 26.91
C ASP A 207 -14.35 -15.96 27.56
N SER A 208 -14.58 -16.96 28.42
CA SER A 208 -15.77 -17.27 29.22
C SER A 208 -16.11 -16.23 30.27
#